data_AF-A0A925M446-F1
#
_entry.id   AF-A0A925M446-F1
#
_cell.length_a   1.000
_cell.length_b   1.000
_cell.length_c   1.000
_cell.angle_alpha   90.00
_cell.angle_beta   90.00
_cell.angle_gamma   90.00
#
_symmetry.space_group_name_H-M   'P 1'
#
loop_
_entity.id
_entity.type
_entity.pdbx_description
1 polymer ?
#
loop_
_entity_poly.entity_id
_entity_poly.type
_entity_poly.pdbx_seq_one_letter_code
_entity_poly.pdbx_strand_id
1 'polypeptide(L)'
;MQRNSAVSAKPDFAGMQDQFALSTAPNYTEAEQTLVTLLQVDNLDENLDQHTRSRTAFEKTVAAALTAAYSAAYNSSAAHHFLQRILYRINRLKFFWYDALSNYTNERSLYLQTIRNQIEAAWQAWELAQLDVASLKRLDVVEALRDRAAADLEPELSETGRYFRDDVTLAGYRKMLEIASLDGLVEASQLSRTLGGVANEIH
;
A
#
# COMPACT_ATOMS: atom_id res chain seq x y z
N MET A 1 20.35 7.55 63.31
CA MET A 1 19.20 7.02 62.55
C MET A 1 19.14 7.72 61.21
N GLN A 2 19.09 6.94 60.13
CA GLN A 2 19.20 7.31 58.72
C GLN A 2 18.03 8.19 58.23
N ARG A 3 18.26 9.00 57.18
CA ARG A 3 17.76 8.73 55.81
C ARG A 3 18.21 9.82 54.82
N ASN A 4 19.22 9.49 54.01
CA ASN A 4 19.45 10.14 52.72
C ASN A 4 18.37 9.66 51.76
N SER A 5 17.61 10.59 51.17
CA SER A 5 16.68 10.29 50.08
C SER A 5 17.42 10.44 48.75
N ALA A 6 17.87 9.32 48.19
CA ALA A 6 18.35 9.27 46.81
C ALA A 6 17.14 9.24 45.88
N VAL A 7 16.93 10.32 45.13
CA VAL A 7 16.02 10.34 43.98
C VAL A 7 16.65 9.48 42.90
N SER A 8 16.14 8.26 42.75
CA SER A 8 16.47 7.37 41.64
C SER A 8 15.77 7.92 40.39
N ALA A 9 16.50 8.67 39.57
CA ALA A 9 16.06 9.01 38.22
C ALA A 9 15.96 7.70 37.43
N LYS A 10 14.73 7.24 37.20
CA LYS A 10 14.48 6.15 36.24
C LYS A 10 14.98 6.61 34.87
N PRO A 11 15.83 5.82 34.18
CA PRO A 11 16.15 6.12 32.80
C PRO A 11 14.86 6.07 31.99
N ASP A 12 14.62 7.12 31.20
CA ASP A 12 13.54 7.14 30.22
C ASP A 12 13.93 6.25 29.04
N PHE A 13 13.57 4.97 29.16
CA PHE A 13 13.82 3.96 28.13
C PHE A 13 12.94 4.13 26.89
N ALA A 14 11.87 4.94 26.96
CA ALA A 14 10.97 5.18 25.82
C ALA A 14 11.62 6.13 24.80
N GLY A 15 12.24 7.23 25.27
CA GLY A 15 12.94 8.18 24.40
C GLY A 15 14.21 7.60 23.73
N MET A 16 14.87 6.63 24.36
CA MET A 16 16.02 5.92 23.76
C MET A 16 15.58 4.90 22.70
N GLN A 17 14.44 4.22 22.87
CA GLN A 17 13.93 3.30 21.84
C GLN A 17 13.55 4.02 20.55
N ASP A 18 12.95 5.21 20.64
CA ASP A 18 12.62 6.03 19.47
C ASP A 18 13.86 6.59 18.75
N GLN A 19 14.90 6.99 19.49
CA GLN A 19 16.15 7.48 18.87
C GLN A 19 16.99 6.37 18.21
N PHE A 20 16.99 5.15 18.76
CA PHE A 20 17.66 4.01 18.13
C PHE A 20 16.86 3.42 16.95
N ALA A 21 15.52 3.52 16.97
CA ALA A 21 14.67 3.08 15.87
C ALA A 21 14.82 3.96 14.60
N LEU A 22 15.08 5.26 14.76
CA LEU A 22 15.26 6.20 13.64
C LEU A 22 16.59 6.04 12.89
N SER A 23 17.62 5.44 13.51
CA SER A 23 18.96 5.25 12.91
C SER A 23 19.09 3.99 12.04
N THR A 24 18.09 3.11 12.01
CA THR A 24 18.10 1.84 11.25
C THR A 24 16.86 1.63 10.39
N ALA A 25 16.10 2.71 10.13
CA ALA A 25 14.97 2.66 9.22
C ALA A 25 15.45 2.32 7.79
N PRO A 26 14.85 1.32 7.12
CA PRO A 26 15.22 0.98 5.75
C PRO A 26 15.03 2.17 4.82
N ASN A 27 15.97 2.39 3.89
CA ASN A 27 15.86 3.44 2.88
C ASN A 27 14.88 3.01 1.77
N TYR A 28 13.59 3.30 1.95
CA TYR A 28 12.54 2.95 0.99
C TYR A 28 12.73 3.61 -0.38
N THR A 29 13.25 4.84 -0.42
CA THR A 29 13.53 5.56 -1.68
C THR A 29 14.56 4.80 -2.53
N GLU A 30 15.63 4.31 -1.91
CA GLU A 30 16.66 3.53 -2.59
C GLU A 30 16.14 2.18 -3.06
N ALA A 31 15.32 1.51 -2.25
CA ALA A 31 14.69 0.26 -2.64
C ALA A 31 13.70 0.43 -3.81
N GLU A 32 12.93 1.53 -3.85
CA GLU A 32 12.08 1.86 -5.00
C GLU A 32 12.91 2.11 -6.27
N GLN A 33 14.00 2.85 -6.15
CA GLN A 33 14.89 3.11 -7.28
C GLN A 33 15.52 1.82 -7.78
N THR A 34 15.86 0.91 -6.88
CA THR A 34 16.35 -0.42 -7.23
C THR A 34 15.31 -1.19 -8.03
N LEU A 35 14.04 -1.18 -7.62
CA LEU A 35 12.97 -1.79 -8.42
C LEU A 35 12.87 -1.13 -9.80
N VAL A 36 12.90 0.20 -9.89
CA VAL A 36 12.85 0.91 -11.18
C VAL A 36 13.98 0.44 -12.11
N THR A 37 15.19 0.26 -11.57
CA THR A 37 16.31 -0.29 -12.36
C THR A 37 16.05 -1.73 -12.78
N LEU A 38 15.55 -2.60 -11.89
CA LEU A 38 15.22 -3.98 -12.23
C LEU A 38 14.14 -4.07 -13.31
N LEU A 39 13.14 -3.18 -13.29
CA LEU A 39 12.08 -3.14 -14.30
C LEU A 39 12.59 -2.82 -15.72
N GLN A 40 13.76 -2.20 -15.84
CA GLN A 40 14.40 -1.84 -17.11
C GLN A 40 15.37 -2.92 -17.62
N VAL A 41 15.59 -4.00 -16.87
CA VAL A 41 16.42 -5.12 -17.32
C VAL A 41 15.63 -5.95 -18.34
N ASP A 42 16.18 -6.12 -19.54
CA ASP A 42 15.59 -6.99 -20.55
C ASP A 42 15.57 -8.45 -20.07
N ASN A 43 14.45 -9.14 -20.29
CA ASN A 43 14.20 -10.50 -19.81
C ASN A 43 14.64 -10.66 -18.34
N LEU A 44 14.05 -9.86 -17.44
CA LEU A 44 14.49 -9.74 -16.05
C LEU A 44 14.79 -11.11 -15.41
N ASP A 45 13.89 -12.08 -15.54
CA ASP A 45 14.02 -13.41 -14.94
C ASP A 45 15.31 -14.15 -15.38
N GLU A 46 15.71 -14.03 -16.64
CA GLU A 46 16.93 -14.64 -17.18
C GLU A 46 18.21 -13.94 -16.71
N ASN A 47 18.09 -12.65 -16.36
CA ASN A 47 19.21 -11.79 -16.00
C ASN A 47 19.29 -11.49 -14.48
N LEU A 48 18.44 -12.11 -13.66
CA LEU A 48 18.41 -11.89 -12.20
C LEU A 48 19.74 -12.18 -11.52
N ASP A 49 20.46 -13.20 -11.98
CA ASP A 49 21.72 -13.61 -11.35
C ASP A 49 22.81 -12.53 -11.46
N GLN A 50 22.80 -11.77 -12.56
CA GLN A 50 23.70 -10.62 -12.75
C GLN A 50 23.37 -9.46 -11.78
N HIS A 51 22.18 -9.46 -11.20
CA HIS A 51 21.66 -8.42 -10.31
C HIS A 51 21.48 -8.91 -8.87
N THR A 52 22.08 -10.05 -8.51
CA THR A 52 21.88 -10.73 -7.21
C THR A 52 22.02 -9.80 -6.01
N ARG A 53 23.03 -8.92 -5.99
CA ARG A 53 23.24 -8.00 -4.86
C ARG A 53 22.07 -7.03 -4.68
N SER A 54 21.65 -6.38 -5.77
CA SER A 54 20.55 -5.41 -5.76
C SER A 54 19.21 -6.10 -5.46
N ARG A 55 18.98 -7.28 -6.08
CA ARG A 55 17.81 -8.13 -5.83
C ARG A 55 17.67 -8.47 -4.34
N THR A 56 18.72 -9.02 -3.74
CA THR A 56 18.69 -9.45 -2.33
C THR A 56 18.50 -8.26 -1.37
N ALA A 57 19.11 -7.11 -1.67
CA ALA A 57 18.93 -5.90 -0.85
C ALA A 57 17.48 -5.37 -0.93
N PHE A 58 16.90 -5.38 -2.12
CA PHE A 58 15.50 -5.01 -2.35
C PHE A 58 14.54 -5.96 -1.61
N GLU A 59 14.70 -7.27 -1.79
CA GLU A 59 13.88 -8.30 -1.13
C GLU A 59 13.93 -8.19 0.39
N LYS A 60 15.12 -7.95 0.95
CA LYS A 60 15.28 -7.73 2.39
C LYS A 60 14.52 -6.50 2.88
N THR A 61 14.52 -5.43 2.07
CA THR A 61 13.79 -4.20 2.38
C THR A 61 12.28 -4.42 2.31
N VAL A 62 11.79 -5.17 1.31
CA VAL A 62 10.38 -5.58 1.20
C VAL A 62 9.97 -6.41 2.41
N ALA A 63 10.75 -7.42 2.79
CA ALA A 63 10.46 -8.26 3.96
C ALA A 63 10.38 -7.45 5.27
N ALA A 64 11.33 -6.52 5.47
CA ALA A 64 11.30 -5.62 6.62
C ALA A 64 10.07 -4.69 6.60
N ALA A 65 9.72 -4.14 5.43
CA ALA A 65 8.54 -3.29 5.27
C ALA A 65 7.23 -4.05 5.54
N LEU A 66 7.12 -5.31 5.12
CA LEU A 66 5.93 -6.13 5.39
C LEU A 66 5.70 -6.29 6.90
N THR A 67 6.76 -6.55 7.66
CA THR A 67 6.67 -6.64 9.12
C THR A 67 6.32 -5.28 9.73
N ALA A 68 6.98 -4.21 9.29
CA ALA A 68 6.74 -2.87 9.83
C ALA A 68 5.34 -2.33 9.52
N ALA A 69 4.78 -2.63 8.35
CA ALA A 69 3.47 -2.16 7.93
C ALA A 69 2.32 -2.96 8.57
N TYR A 70 2.44 -4.29 8.56
CA TYR A 70 1.28 -5.17 8.79
C TYR A 70 1.34 -6.00 10.07
N SER A 71 2.43 -5.96 10.83
CA SER A 71 2.40 -6.51 12.18
C SER A 71 1.76 -5.52 13.16
N ALA A 72 0.99 -6.07 14.12
CA ALA A 72 0.22 -5.29 15.09
C ALA A 72 1.07 -4.34 15.95
N ALA A 73 2.39 -4.54 16.02
CA ALA A 73 3.29 -3.79 16.88
C ALA A 73 3.78 -2.45 16.28
N TYR A 74 3.79 -2.30 14.94
CA TYR A 74 4.48 -1.18 14.29
C TYR A 74 3.55 -0.27 13.47
N ASN A 75 2.61 -0.84 12.70
CA ASN A 75 1.65 -0.11 11.84
C ASN A 75 2.28 1.10 11.10
N SER A 76 3.45 0.90 10.49
CA SER A 76 4.22 1.98 9.89
C SER A 76 3.60 2.44 8.55
N SER A 77 3.07 3.65 8.55
CA SER A 77 2.52 4.30 7.34
C SER A 77 3.56 4.44 6.22
N ALA A 78 4.82 4.74 6.57
CA ALA A 78 5.90 4.84 5.57
C ALA A 78 6.19 3.50 4.90
N ALA A 79 6.22 2.41 5.67
CA ALA A 79 6.40 1.06 5.15
C ALA A 79 5.20 0.65 4.27
N HIS A 80 3.98 0.93 4.71
CA HIS A 80 2.78 0.67 3.93
C HIS A 80 2.81 1.43 2.59
N HIS A 81 3.12 2.73 2.61
CA HIS A 81 3.18 3.55 1.41
C HIS A 81 4.26 3.05 0.43
N PHE A 82 5.44 2.66 0.93
CA PHE A 82 6.47 2.01 0.12
C PHE A 82 5.91 0.77 -0.60
N LEU A 83 5.29 -0.15 0.14
CA LEU A 83 4.72 -1.38 -0.43
C LEU A 83 3.64 -1.09 -1.48
N GLN A 84 2.76 -0.11 -1.24
CA GLN A 84 1.75 0.32 -2.22
C GLN A 84 2.37 0.87 -3.50
N ARG A 85 3.50 1.59 -3.40
CA ARG A 85 4.23 2.07 -4.59
C ARG A 85 4.89 0.94 -5.37
N ILE A 86 5.38 -0.10 -4.70
CA ILE A 86 5.87 -1.33 -5.36
C ILE A 86 4.74 -2.02 -6.12
N LEU A 87 3.59 -2.25 -5.46
CA LEU A 87 2.41 -2.85 -6.10
C LEU A 87 1.95 -2.04 -7.30
N TYR A 88 1.86 -0.72 -7.16
CA TYR A 88 1.48 0.17 -8.25
C TYR A 88 2.39 0.01 -9.48
N ARG A 89 3.72 0.01 -9.29
CA ARG A 89 4.68 -0.12 -10.40
C ARG A 89 4.58 -1.47 -11.10
N ILE A 90 4.45 -2.56 -10.34
CA ILE A 90 4.30 -3.91 -10.90
C ILE A 90 2.96 -4.03 -11.64
N ASN A 91 1.87 -3.58 -11.03
CA ASN A 91 0.53 -3.66 -11.63
C ASN A 91 0.37 -2.73 -12.84
N ARG A 92 1.13 -1.64 -12.91
CA ARG A 92 1.18 -0.74 -14.08
C ARG A 92 1.64 -1.48 -15.35
N LEU A 93 2.48 -2.50 -15.24
CA LEU A 93 2.97 -3.25 -16.41
C LEU A 93 1.85 -3.93 -17.21
N LYS A 94 0.68 -4.16 -16.60
CA LYS A 94 -0.49 -4.74 -17.28
C LYS A 94 -1.33 -3.73 -18.06
N PHE A 95 -1.04 -2.44 -17.92
CA PHE A 95 -1.75 -1.38 -18.62
C PHE A 95 -0.84 -0.82 -19.69
N PHE A 96 -1.20 -0.98 -20.96
CA PHE A 96 -0.50 -0.33 -22.05
C PHE A 96 -0.91 1.14 -22.08
N TRP A 97 0.05 2.02 -21.81
CA TRP A 97 -0.06 3.45 -22.07
C TRP A 97 0.53 3.76 -23.44
N TYR A 98 0.29 4.96 -23.96
CA TYR A 98 0.92 5.46 -25.18
C TYR A 98 2.41 5.79 -24.96
N ASP A 99 3.20 4.84 -24.45
CA ASP A 99 4.64 4.94 -24.22
C ASP A 99 5.40 3.73 -24.84
N ALA A 100 6.71 3.65 -24.60
CA ALA A 100 7.56 2.65 -25.25
C ALA A 100 7.22 1.22 -24.80
N LEU A 101 7.06 0.30 -25.76
CA LEU A 101 6.76 -1.11 -25.49
C LEU A 101 7.80 -1.80 -24.59
N SER A 102 9.06 -1.34 -24.65
CA SER A 102 10.15 -1.81 -23.80
C SER A 102 9.86 -1.65 -22.30
N ASN A 103 8.98 -0.71 -21.91
CA ASN A 103 8.58 -0.53 -20.51
C ASN A 103 7.74 -1.70 -19.97
N TYR A 104 7.23 -2.57 -20.85
CA TYR A 104 6.34 -3.68 -20.52
C TYR A 104 6.99 -5.05 -20.72
N THR A 105 8.25 -5.11 -21.14
CA THR A 105 8.97 -6.37 -21.40
C THR A 105 8.89 -7.36 -20.24
N ASN A 106 8.84 -6.84 -19.01
CA ASN A 106 8.79 -7.61 -17.78
C ASN A 106 7.37 -7.87 -17.24
N GLU A 107 6.30 -7.60 -17.99
CA GLU A 107 4.90 -7.82 -17.57
C GLU A 107 4.64 -9.25 -17.07
N ARG A 108 5.29 -10.24 -17.68
CA ARG A 108 5.15 -11.66 -17.35
C ARG A 108 6.23 -12.21 -16.41
N SER A 109 7.03 -11.34 -15.79
CA SER A 109 8.12 -11.79 -14.93
C SER A 109 7.60 -12.58 -13.72
N LEU A 110 8.10 -13.81 -13.55
CA LEU A 110 7.77 -14.67 -12.42
C LEU A 110 8.32 -14.09 -11.12
N TYR A 111 9.49 -13.46 -11.19
CA TYR A 111 10.07 -12.76 -10.05
C TYR A 111 9.18 -11.62 -9.55
N LEU A 112 8.74 -10.73 -10.44
CA LEU A 112 7.85 -9.62 -10.06
C LEU A 112 6.49 -10.13 -9.56
N GLN A 113 5.97 -11.19 -10.17
CA GLN A 113 4.77 -11.86 -9.66
C GLN A 113 4.95 -12.37 -8.23
N THR A 114 6.11 -12.95 -7.90
CA THR A 114 6.42 -13.42 -6.55
C THR A 114 6.41 -12.29 -5.54
N ILE A 115 7.07 -11.16 -5.85
CA ILE A 115 7.08 -9.98 -4.99
C ILE A 115 5.65 -9.44 -4.79
N ARG A 116 4.87 -9.28 -5.88
CA ARG A 116 3.48 -8.83 -5.79
C ARG A 116 2.66 -9.71 -4.87
N ASN A 117 2.69 -11.03 -5.09
CA ASN A 117 1.90 -11.99 -4.32
C ASN A 117 2.28 -11.98 -2.83
N GLN A 118 3.56 -11.81 -2.49
CA GLN A 118 4.00 -11.69 -1.09
C GLN A 118 3.39 -10.46 -0.40
N ILE A 119 3.39 -9.32 -1.10
CA ILE A 119 2.83 -8.08 -0.56
C ILE A 119 1.31 -8.18 -0.44
N GLU A 120 0.63 -8.65 -1.49
CA GLU A 120 -0.82 -8.81 -1.52
C GLU A 120 -1.30 -9.77 -0.42
N ALA A 121 -0.64 -10.90 -0.23
CA ALA A 121 -1.02 -11.87 0.81
C ALA A 121 -0.94 -11.27 2.22
N ALA A 122 0.14 -10.55 2.53
CA ALA A 122 0.29 -9.90 3.83
C ALA A 122 -0.73 -8.77 4.03
N TRP A 123 -0.96 -7.97 3.00
CA TRP A 123 -1.93 -6.87 3.03
C TRP A 123 -3.36 -7.38 3.20
N GLN A 124 -3.78 -8.40 2.44
CA GLN A 124 -5.10 -9.02 2.54
C GLN A 124 -5.35 -9.61 3.93
N ALA A 125 -4.36 -10.31 4.50
CA ALA A 125 -4.47 -10.85 5.85
C ALA A 125 -4.64 -9.74 6.90
N TRP A 126 -3.89 -8.64 6.77
CA TRP A 126 -4.00 -7.49 7.65
C TRP A 126 -5.34 -6.78 7.52
N GLU A 127 -5.84 -6.58 6.29
CA GLU A 127 -7.11 -5.92 6.02
C GLU A 127 -8.29 -6.73 6.56
N LEU A 128 -8.31 -8.04 6.32
CA LEU A 128 -9.32 -8.95 6.88
C LEU A 128 -9.33 -8.92 8.40
N ALA A 129 -8.18 -8.77 9.05
CA ALA A 129 -8.09 -8.67 10.51
C ALA A 129 -8.68 -7.35 11.05
N GLN A 130 -8.84 -6.32 10.22
CA GLN A 130 -9.51 -5.07 10.61
C GLN A 130 -11.03 -5.16 10.53
N LEU A 131 -11.57 -6.17 9.84
CA LEU A 131 -13.00 -6.33 9.62
C LEU A 131 -13.61 -7.26 10.66
N ASP A 132 -14.72 -6.83 11.28
CA ASP A 132 -15.59 -7.75 12.02
C ASP A 132 -16.47 -8.53 11.02
N VAL A 133 -15.86 -9.50 10.37
CA VAL A 133 -16.53 -10.39 9.39
C VAL A 133 -17.75 -11.09 10.00
N ALA A 134 -17.74 -11.37 11.31
CA ALA A 134 -18.85 -12.04 11.98
C ALA A 134 -20.06 -11.11 12.17
N SER A 135 -19.83 -9.81 12.40
CA SER A 135 -20.91 -8.81 12.37
C SER A 135 -21.47 -8.64 10.96
N LEU A 136 -20.60 -8.51 9.95
CA LEU A 136 -21.00 -8.30 8.56
C LEU A 136 -21.86 -9.44 8.02
N LYS A 137 -21.57 -10.70 8.39
CA LYS A 137 -22.37 -11.86 7.99
C LYS A 137 -23.77 -11.91 8.60
N ARG A 138 -24.05 -11.14 9.66
CA ARG A 138 -25.35 -11.10 10.35
C ARG A 138 -26.18 -9.87 9.96
N LEU A 139 -25.65 -9.02 9.10
CA LEU A 139 -26.32 -7.81 8.65
C LEU A 139 -27.56 -8.17 7.81
N ASP A 140 -28.67 -7.46 8.02
CA ASP A 140 -29.75 -7.45 7.03
C ASP A 140 -29.28 -6.62 5.84
N VAL A 141 -28.88 -7.31 4.77
CA VAL A 141 -28.30 -6.66 3.59
C VAL A 141 -29.31 -5.72 2.92
N VAL A 142 -30.60 -6.06 2.90
CA VAL A 142 -31.61 -5.23 2.23
C VAL A 142 -31.81 -3.94 2.99
N GLU A 143 -31.95 -4.03 4.31
CA GLU A 143 -32.16 -2.85 5.12
C GLU A 143 -30.90 -1.98 5.20
N ALA A 144 -29.72 -2.58 5.34
CA ALA A 144 -28.47 -1.83 5.32
C ALA A 144 -28.21 -1.09 4.00
N LEU A 145 -28.59 -1.67 2.86
CA LEU A 145 -28.50 -0.99 1.57
C LEU A 145 -29.50 0.18 1.46
N ARG A 146 -30.72 0.01 2.00
CA ARG A 146 -31.72 1.09 2.06
C ARG A 146 -31.24 2.23 2.94
N ASP A 147 -30.73 1.92 4.13
CA ASP A 147 -30.17 2.89 5.06
C ASP A 147 -29.00 3.64 4.40
N ARG A 148 -28.13 2.92 3.70
CA ARG A 148 -27.01 3.53 2.96
C ARG A 148 -27.50 4.47 1.86
N ALA A 149 -28.46 4.02 1.04
CA ALA A 149 -29.03 4.84 -0.02
C ALA A 149 -29.76 6.08 0.52
N ALA A 150 -30.46 5.96 1.65
CA ALA A 150 -31.09 7.07 2.34
C ALA A 150 -30.05 8.09 2.85
N ALA A 151 -28.94 7.61 3.42
CA ALA A 151 -27.84 8.47 3.87
C ALA A 151 -27.10 9.16 2.70
N ASP A 152 -27.00 8.50 1.54
CA ASP A 152 -26.33 9.05 0.35
C ASP A 152 -27.21 10.09 -0.39
N LEU A 153 -28.53 10.10 -0.19
CA LEU A 153 -29.45 11.08 -0.81
C LEU A 153 -29.27 12.49 -0.24
N GLU A 154 -29.05 12.61 1.07
CA GLU A 154 -28.79 13.88 1.76
C GLU A 154 -27.65 13.70 2.77
N PRO A 155 -26.40 13.55 2.30
CA PRO A 155 -25.29 13.30 3.20
C PRO A 155 -25.02 14.53 4.05
N GLU A 156 -24.84 14.33 5.35
CA GLU A 156 -24.32 15.39 6.20
C GLU A 156 -22.95 15.83 5.70
N LEU A 157 -22.70 17.15 5.75
CA LEU A 157 -21.45 17.70 5.26
C LEU A 157 -20.30 17.23 6.16
N SER A 158 -19.51 16.29 5.63
CA SER A 158 -18.33 15.76 6.31
C SER A 158 -17.28 16.85 6.54
N GLU A 159 -16.35 16.60 7.46
CA GLU A 159 -15.19 17.47 7.66
C GLU A 159 -14.39 17.65 6.37
N THR A 160 -14.16 16.56 5.65
CA THR A 160 -13.53 16.57 4.32
C THR A 160 -14.36 17.37 3.30
N GLY A 161 -15.69 17.23 3.31
CA GLY A 161 -16.58 17.98 2.43
C GLY A 161 -16.55 19.49 2.71
N ARG A 162 -16.45 19.88 3.99
CA ARG A 162 -16.23 21.28 4.40
C ARG A 162 -14.91 21.80 3.88
N TYR A 163 -13.82 21.07 4.10
CA TYR A 163 -12.50 21.46 3.60
C TYR A 163 -12.51 21.67 2.08
N PHE A 164 -13.13 20.77 1.32
CA PHE A 164 -13.21 20.91 -0.14
C PHE A 164 -14.08 22.07 -0.59
N ARG A 165 -15.13 22.43 0.15
CA ARG A 165 -16.01 23.54 -0.19
C ARG A 165 -15.40 24.89 0.17
N ASP A 166 -14.81 24.98 1.36
CA ASP A 166 -14.51 26.26 2.01
C ASP A 166 -13.01 26.59 2.01
N ASP A 167 -12.14 25.58 2.07
CA ASP A 167 -10.70 25.76 2.34
C ASP A 167 -9.78 25.33 1.19
N VAL A 168 -10.30 24.61 0.18
CA VAL A 168 -9.46 24.11 -0.91
C VAL A 168 -8.94 25.26 -1.77
N THR A 169 -7.63 25.35 -1.88
CA THR A 169 -6.98 26.28 -2.81
C THR A 169 -7.01 25.74 -4.23
N LEU A 170 -6.81 26.60 -5.24
CA LEU A 170 -6.64 26.16 -6.62
C LEU A 170 -5.52 25.12 -6.78
N ALA A 171 -4.42 25.29 -6.05
CA ALA A 171 -3.31 24.34 -6.05
C ALA A 171 -3.73 22.99 -5.44
N GLY A 172 -4.46 23.02 -4.33
CA GLY A 172 -5.01 21.81 -3.69
C GLY A 172 -6.00 21.08 -4.61
N TYR A 173 -6.89 21.83 -5.27
CA TYR A 173 -7.86 21.27 -6.20
C TYR A 173 -7.17 20.62 -7.42
N ARG A 174 -6.16 21.27 -7.99
CA ARG A 174 -5.33 20.68 -9.07
C ARG A 174 -4.66 19.39 -8.60
N LYS A 175 -4.11 19.37 -7.38
CA LYS A 175 -3.48 18.17 -6.81
C LYS A 175 -4.48 17.04 -6.62
N MET A 176 -5.69 17.36 -6.17
CA MET A 176 -6.79 16.39 -6.06
C MET A 176 -7.13 15.79 -7.42
N LEU A 177 -7.27 16.62 -8.46
CA LEU A 177 -7.50 16.15 -9.83
C LEU A 177 -6.36 15.26 -10.33
N GLU A 178 -5.09 15.61 -10.06
CA GLU A 178 -3.95 14.76 -10.40
C GLU A 178 -4.06 13.38 -9.75
N ILE A 179 -4.41 13.31 -8.46
CA ILE A 179 -4.55 12.03 -7.73
C ILE A 179 -5.74 11.23 -8.28
N ALA A 180 -6.90 11.86 -8.42
CA ALA A 180 -8.12 11.20 -8.88
C ALA A 180 -8.05 10.77 -10.36
N SER A 181 -7.24 11.46 -11.18
CA SER A 181 -7.05 11.11 -12.58
C SER A 181 -6.47 9.72 -12.77
N LEU A 182 -5.70 9.21 -11.80
CA LEU A 182 -5.15 7.85 -11.90
C LEU A 182 -6.26 6.80 -11.93
N ASP A 183 -7.30 6.97 -11.11
CA ASP A 183 -8.43 6.06 -11.06
C ASP A 183 -9.34 6.28 -12.28
N GLY A 184 -9.68 7.54 -12.60
CA GLY A 184 -10.51 7.87 -13.76
C GLY A 184 -9.92 7.47 -15.12
N LEU A 185 -8.59 7.40 -15.26
CA LEU A 185 -7.93 6.95 -16.49
C LEU A 185 -7.90 5.41 -16.63
N VAL A 186 -8.09 4.67 -15.54
CA VAL A 186 -7.95 3.20 -15.50
C VAL A 186 -9.26 2.51 -15.08
N GLU A 187 -10.32 3.27 -14.78
CA GLU A 187 -11.61 2.84 -14.25
C GLU A 187 -12.22 1.65 -15.03
N ALA A 188 -12.29 1.78 -16.36
CA ALA A 188 -12.80 0.71 -17.23
C ALA A 188 -11.94 -0.57 -17.20
N SER A 189 -10.66 -0.46 -16.83
CA SER A 189 -9.76 -1.61 -16.80
C SER A 189 -9.92 -2.47 -15.55
N GLN A 190 -10.31 -1.88 -14.40
CA GLN A 190 -10.69 -2.66 -13.22
C GLN A 190 -12.02 -3.38 -13.48
N LEU A 191 -13.02 -2.63 -13.95
CA LEU A 191 -14.33 -3.18 -14.30
C LEU A 191 -14.22 -4.27 -15.37
N SER A 192 -13.39 -4.08 -16.40
CA SER A 192 -13.15 -5.08 -17.45
C SER A 192 -12.51 -6.37 -16.95
N ARG A 193 -11.73 -6.36 -15.85
CA ARG A 193 -11.19 -7.60 -15.27
C ARG A 193 -12.26 -8.37 -14.51
N THR A 194 -13.12 -7.65 -13.79
CA THR A 194 -14.28 -8.22 -13.09
C THR A 194 -15.31 -8.79 -14.07
N LEU A 195 -15.52 -8.12 -15.21
CA LEU A 195 -16.47 -8.54 -16.25
C LEU A 195 -15.87 -9.49 -17.30
N GLY A 196 -14.55 -9.48 -17.49
CA GLY A 196 -13.83 -10.29 -18.48
C GLY A 196 -13.29 -11.62 -17.95
N GLY A 197 -13.39 -11.86 -16.64
CA GLY A 197 -13.30 -13.21 -16.08
C GLY A 197 -14.52 -14.03 -16.49
N VAL A 198 -14.36 -15.34 -16.69
CA VAL A 198 -15.48 -16.26 -16.96
C VAL A 198 -16.48 -16.11 -15.82
N ALA A 199 -17.62 -15.47 -16.09
CA ALA A 199 -18.75 -15.49 -15.18
C ALA A 199 -19.17 -16.95 -15.00
N ASN A 200 -19.14 -17.43 -13.75
CA ASN A 200 -19.46 -18.77 -13.28
C ASN A 200 -18.42 -19.88 -13.54
N GLU A 201 -17.62 -20.21 -12.53
CA GLU A 201 -17.48 -21.62 -12.16
C GLU A 201 -18.58 -21.94 -11.15
N ILE A 202 -19.68 -22.51 -11.65
CA ILE A 202 -20.61 -23.26 -10.80
C ILE A 202 -19.86 -24.52 -10.38
N HIS A 203 -19.62 -24.68 -9.08
CA HIS A 203 -19.37 -25.98 -8.45
C HIS A 203 -20.60 -26.40 -7.66
#